data_AF-A0A2M8NYH4-F1
#
_entry.id   AF-A0A2M8NYH4-F1
#
_cell.length_a   1.000
_cell.length_b   1.000
_cell.length_c   1.000
_cell.angle_alpha   90.00
_cell.angle_beta   90.00
_cell.angle_gamma   90.00
#
_symmetry.space_group_name_H-M   'P 1'
#
loop_
_entity.id
_entity.type
_entity.pdbx_description
1 polymer ?
#
loop_
_entity_poly.entity_id
_entity_poly.type
_entity_poly.pdbx_seq_one_letter_code
_entity_poly.pdbx_strand_id
1 'polypeptide(L)'
;GPPGNGKTTFAERVGEIVLGEDMWIPYAIDVNGQVIQMFDAINHQVSPNPPTQKLPTGVVQDMRWIAIKRPMIMVGGELTMEVLDLVYDDINKFYEMPIHLKANGGLFLIDDFGRQQVSPVQLLNRWIVPLETRIDFMTLNNGRKIGIPFYVMTIFSTNLDPKDLVDEAFLRRIRHKIEVGNPDVEQFTEIFKIICKIKRVPYDENGLKYLIKKWFIDMDRDFRMVHPRDIVAQMIDIASYLDIPPTMSNKELIDRAAASYFVEL
;
A
#
# COMPACT_ATOMS: atom_id res chain seq x y z
N GLY A 1 6.56 -11.71 6.39
CA GLY A 1 6.36 -11.30 7.79
C GLY A 1 4.92 -11.56 8.20
N PRO A 2 4.62 -11.90 9.45
CA PRO A 2 3.29 -12.36 9.85
C PRO A 2 2.15 -11.36 9.58
N PRO A 3 0.89 -11.82 9.44
CA PRO A 3 -0.25 -10.94 9.27
C PRO A 3 -0.48 -10.07 10.52
N GLY A 4 -1.13 -8.91 10.35
CA GLY A 4 -1.45 -8.02 11.48
C GLY A 4 -0.28 -7.13 11.97
N ASN A 5 0.88 -7.15 11.31
CA ASN A 5 2.02 -6.28 11.66
C ASN A 5 2.14 -5.02 10.79
N GLY A 6 1.14 -4.70 9.97
CA GLY A 6 1.08 -3.42 9.25
C GLY A 6 2.07 -3.30 8.08
N LYS A 7 2.41 -4.40 7.39
CA LYS A 7 3.28 -4.39 6.20
C LYS A 7 2.83 -3.37 5.14
N THR A 8 1.53 -3.36 4.84
CA THR A 8 0.90 -2.46 3.88
C THR A 8 1.07 -1.01 4.31
N THR A 9 0.71 -0.69 5.56
CA THR A 9 0.86 0.66 6.13
C THR A 9 2.32 1.10 6.16
N PHE A 10 3.25 0.20 6.47
CA PHE A 10 4.68 0.49 6.42
C PHE A 10 5.13 0.84 4.99
N ALA A 11 4.72 0.06 3.99
CA ALA A 11 5.03 0.32 2.59
C ALA A 11 4.47 1.67 2.09
N GLU A 12 3.24 2.00 2.47
CA GLU A 12 2.64 3.31 2.17
C GLU A 12 3.44 4.46 2.79
N ARG A 13 3.80 4.36 4.07
CA ARG A 13 4.61 5.40 4.75
C ARG A 13 6.00 5.55 4.15
N VAL A 14 6.62 4.46 3.74
CA VAL A 14 7.89 4.52 2.99
C VAL A 14 7.68 5.27 1.68
N GLY A 15 6.58 5.00 0.96
CA GLY A 15 6.17 5.78 -0.20
C GLY A 15 6.08 7.27 0.10
N GLU A 16 5.28 7.67 1.08
CA GLU A 16 5.09 9.08 1.44
C GLU A 16 6.39 9.81 1.82
N ILE A 17 7.34 9.11 2.47
CA ILE A 17 8.61 9.71 2.91
C ILE A 17 9.61 9.83 1.75
N VAL A 18 9.65 8.82 0.88
CA VAL A 18 10.65 8.74 -0.20
C VAL A 18 10.19 9.52 -1.43
N LEU A 19 8.89 9.52 -1.71
CA LEU A 19 8.31 10.28 -2.78
C LEU A 19 8.36 11.76 -2.40
N GLY A 20 9.21 12.51 -3.11
CA GLY A 20 9.39 13.95 -2.90
C GLY A 20 8.24 14.78 -3.46
N GLU A 21 8.59 15.92 -4.05
CA GLU A 21 7.62 16.89 -4.56
C GLU A 21 6.72 16.32 -5.67
N ASP A 22 5.56 17.00 -5.83
CA ASP A 22 4.60 16.81 -6.91
C ASP A 22 5.27 16.83 -8.28
N MET A 23 4.66 16.17 -9.26
CA MET A 23 5.26 15.98 -10.58
C MET A 23 4.31 16.33 -11.71
N TRP A 24 4.88 16.68 -12.85
CA TRP A 24 4.14 16.88 -14.09
C TRP A 24 4.10 15.57 -14.89
N ILE A 25 2.92 15.20 -15.35
CA ILE A 25 2.72 14.13 -16.34
C ILE A 25 1.99 14.68 -17.56
N PRO A 26 2.21 14.09 -18.75
CA PRO A 26 1.33 14.39 -19.89
C PRO A 26 -0.09 13.91 -19.58
N TYR A 27 -1.10 14.62 -20.06
CA TYR A 27 -2.49 14.17 -19.98
C TYR A 27 -2.69 12.91 -20.84
N ALA A 28 -2.13 12.93 -22.04
CA ALA A 28 -2.06 11.82 -22.97
C ALA A 28 -0.81 11.94 -23.84
N ILE A 29 -0.39 10.84 -24.45
CA ILE A 29 0.69 10.79 -25.43
C ILE A 29 0.14 10.33 -26.78
N ASP A 30 0.69 10.88 -27.86
CA ASP A 30 0.43 10.39 -29.21
C ASP A 30 1.56 9.45 -29.64
N VAL A 31 1.18 8.27 -30.13
CA VAL A 31 2.12 7.31 -30.70
C VAL A 31 1.62 6.86 -32.07
N ASN A 32 2.13 7.52 -33.11
CA ASN A 32 1.77 7.27 -34.52
C ASN A 32 0.26 7.43 -34.78
N GLY A 33 -0.36 8.48 -34.23
CA GLY A 33 -1.80 8.74 -34.38
C GLY A 33 -2.69 7.91 -33.45
N GLN A 34 -2.11 7.13 -32.53
CA GLN A 34 -2.84 6.47 -31.46
C GLN A 34 -2.68 7.28 -30.18
N VAL A 35 -3.81 7.72 -29.61
CA VAL A 35 -3.82 8.44 -28.34
C VAL A 35 -3.79 7.45 -27.19
N ILE A 36 -2.84 7.61 -26.28
CA ILE A 36 -2.74 6.84 -25.04
C ILE A 36 -2.94 7.79 -23.87
N GLN A 37 -4.04 7.62 -23.16
CA GLN A 37 -4.37 8.38 -21.97
C GLN A 37 -3.46 7.97 -20.81
N MET A 38 -2.78 8.98 -20.27
CA MET A 38 -1.84 8.83 -19.15
C MET A 38 -2.49 9.24 -17.84
N PHE A 39 -3.18 10.38 -17.85
CA PHE A 39 -3.87 10.89 -16.68
C PHE A 39 -5.20 10.15 -16.46
N ASP A 40 -5.39 9.65 -15.24
CA ASP A 40 -6.60 8.99 -14.77
C ASP A 40 -7.08 9.67 -13.49
N ALA A 41 -8.30 10.22 -13.50
CA ALA A 41 -8.86 10.93 -12.36
C ALA A 41 -9.17 10.02 -11.15
N ILE A 42 -9.22 8.70 -11.35
CA ILE A 42 -9.42 7.72 -10.27
C ILE A 42 -8.10 7.50 -9.52
N ASN A 43 -7.00 7.36 -10.26
CA ASN A 43 -5.69 6.99 -9.70
C ASN A 43 -4.77 8.19 -9.42
N HIS A 44 -5.00 9.34 -10.06
CA HIS A 44 -4.19 10.54 -9.91
C HIS A 44 -4.92 11.65 -9.17
N GLN A 45 -4.24 12.22 -8.17
CA GLN A 45 -4.69 13.44 -7.50
C GLN A 45 -3.97 14.65 -8.10
N VAL A 46 -4.74 15.60 -8.63
CA VAL A 46 -4.20 16.88 -9.14
C VAL A 46 -3.50 17.63 -8.01
N SER A 47 -2.32 18.16 -8.31
CA SER A 47 -1.53 18.95 -7.36
C SER A 47 -2.24 20.27 -7.06
N PRO A 48 -2.47 20.62 -5.77
CA PRO A 48 -3.01 21.93 -5.40
C PRO A 48 -1.97 23.04 -5.55
N ASN A 49 -0.68 22.69 -5.52
CA ASN A 49 0.46 23.59 -5.58
C ASN A 49 1.42 23.10 -6.67
N PRO A 50 1.07 23.27 -7.95
CA PRO A 50 1.87 22.74 -9.05
C PRO A 50 3.30 23.30 -8.98
N PRO A 51 4.34 22.48 -9.24
CA PRO A 51 5.71 22.96 -9.28
C PRO A 51 5.83 24.11 -10.29
N THR A 52 6.18 25.31 -9.82
CA THR A 52 6.25 26.51 -10.68
C THR A 52 7.39 26.40 -11.69
N GLN A 53 7.08 26.30 -12.98
CA GLN A 53 8.02 26.64 -14.04
C GLN A 53 8.00 28.16 -14.27
N LYS A 54 8.99 28.87 -13.75
CA LYS A 54 9.21 30.29 -14.08
C LYS A 54 9.91 30.37 -15.43
N LEU A 55 9.18 30.73 -16.49
CA LEU A 55 9.78 31.08 -17.78
C LEU A 55 10.12 32.58 -17.82
N PRO A 56 11.13 33.01 -18.60
CA PRO A 56 11.53 34.42 -18.71
C PRO A 56 10.42 35.35 -19.23
N THR A 57 9.38 34.80 -19.86
CA THR A 57 8.27 35.53 -20.51
C THR A 57 6.96 35.52 -19.70
N GLY A 58 6.94 34.94 -18.50
CA GLY A 58 5.75 34.75 -17.67
C GLY A 58 5.52 33.28 -17.29
N VAL A 59 4.34 32.95 -16.77
CA VAL A 59 3.91 31.56 -16.50
C VAL A 59 2.83 31.20 -17.51
N VAL A 60 3.19 30.54 -18.60
CA VAL A 60 2.22 29.91 -19.51
C VAL A 60 2.25 28.41 -19.22
N GLN A 61 1.20 27.93 -18.57
CA GLN A 61 1.04 26.50 -18.30
C GLN A 61 0.68 25.77 -19.60
N ASP A 62 1.45 24.75 -19.97
CA ASP A 62 1.12 23.87 -21.10
C ASP A 62 -0.03 22.96 -20.69
N MET A 63 -1.21 23.17 -21.29
CA MET A 63 -2.43 22.42 -20.98
C MET A 63 -2.35 20.93 -21.32
N ARG A 64 -1.33 20.49 -22.08
CA ARG A 64 -1.07 19.06 -22.35
C ARG A 64 -0.44 18.35 -21.16
N TRP A 65 0.03 19.10 -20.16
CA TRP A 65 0.63 18.59 -18.94
C TRP A 65 -0.25 18.92 -17.75
N ILE A 66 -0.33 17.96 -16.83
CA ILE A 66 -1.06 18.10 -15.58
C ILE A 66 -0.12 17.80 -14.41
N ALA A 67 -0.13 18.69 -13.42
CA ALA A 67 0.61 18.49 -12.19
C ALA A 67 -0.22 17.60 -11.26
N ILE A 68 0.40 16.54 -10.77
CA ILE A 68 -0.21 15.58 -9.86
C ILE A 68 0.67 15.41 -8.63
N LYS A 69 0.08 14.99 -7.52
CA LYS A 69 0.87 14.35 -6.46
C LYS A 69 1.49 13.08 -7.00
N ARG A 70 2.67 12.70 -6.49
CA ARG A 70 3.31 11.45 -6.92
C ARG A 70 2.35 10.28 -6.71
N PRO A 71 2.10 9.47 -7.75
CA PRO A 71 1.07 8.45 -7.69
C PRO A 71 1.48 7.35 -6.71
N MET A 72 0.55 6.93 -5.87
CA MET A 72 0.71 5.78 -5.00
C MET A 72 -0.45 4.84 -5.28
N ILE A 73 -0.17 3.76 -6.00
CA ILE A 73 -1.20 2.80 -6.41
C ILE A 73 -0.93 1.47 -5.74
N MET A 74 -1.96 0.94 -5.09
CA MET A 74 -1.93 -0.37 -4.43
C MET A 74 -2.84 -1.33 -5.17
N VAL A 75 -2.39 -2.58 -5.34
CA VAL A 75 -3.18 -3.69 -5.88
C VAL A 75 -3.08 -4.90 -4.95
N GLY A 76 -4.19 -5.63 -4.80
CA GLY A 76 -4.30 -6.83 -3.97
C GLY A 76 -4.51 -8.10 -4.80
N GLY A 77 -5.44 -8.95 -4.33
CA GLY A 77 -5.75 -10.26 -4.93
C GLY A 77 -6.41 -10.21 -6.31
N GLU A 78 -6.95 -9.05 -6.68
CA GLU A 78 -7.60 -8.75 -7.96
C GLU A 78 -6.63 -8.49 -9.12
N LEU A 79 -5.32 -8.47 -8.85
CA LEU A 79 -4.31 -8.29 -9.89
C LEU A 79 -4.32 -9.47 -10.87
N THR A 80 -4.53 -9.17 -12.15
CA THR A 80 -4.39 -10.12 -13.26
C THR A 80 -3.34 -9.63 -14.26
N MET A 81 -2.93 -10.49 -15.20
CA MET A 81 -1.94 -10.10 -16.22
C MET A 81 -2.49 -9.05 -17.18
N GLU A 82 -3.79 -9.10 -17.48
CA GLU A 82 -4.45 -8.22 -18.44
C GLU A 82 -4.44 -6.76 -17.98
N VAL A 83 -4.49 -6.52 -16.66
CA VAL A 83 -4.40 -5.17 -16.07
C VAL A 83 -3.02 -4.53 -16.28
N LEU A 84 -2.01 -5.34 -16.65
CA LEU A 84 -0.65 -4.90 -16.98
C LEU A 84 -0.45 -4.64 -18.48
N ASP A 85 -1.50 -4.78 -19.30
CA ASP A 85 -1.49 -4.52 -20.73
C ASP A 85 -2.30 -3.26 -21.08
N LEU A 86 -2.01 -2.67 -22.25
CA LEU A 86 -2.76 -1.51 -22.75
C LEU A 86 -4.20 -1.93 -23.07
N VAL A 87 -5.17 -1.20 -22.54
CA VAL A 87 -6.58 -1.44 -22.83
C VAL A 87 -7.03 -0.46 -23.90
N TYR A 88 -7.57 -0.96 -25.02
CA TYR A 88 -8.11 -0.11 -26.08
C TYR A 88 -9.60 0.09 -25.90
N ASP A 89 -10.05 1.35 -25.84
CA ASP A 89 -11.47 1.70 -25.88
C ASP A 89 -11.93 1.81 -27.33
N ASP A 90 -12.71 0.82 -27.79
CA ASP A 90 -13.24 0.77 -29.15
C ASP A 90 -14.30 1.84 -29.45
N ILE A 91 -14.92 2.46 -28.44
CA ILE A 91 -15.95 3.48 -28.61
C ILE A 91 -15.28 4.85 -28.73
N ASN A 92 -14.43 5.19 -27.78
CA ASN A 92 -13.77 6.50 -27.71
C ASN A 92 -12.45 6.56 -28.50
N LYS A 93 -11.96 5.41 -29.00
CA LYS A 93 -10.80 5.28 -29.90
C LYS A 93 -9.47 5.76 -29.29
N PHE A 94 -9.27 5.52 -28.00
CA PHE A 94 -8.00 5.76 -27.31
C PHE A 94 -7.58 4.55 -26.47
N TYR A 95 -6.31 4.51 -26.06
CA TYR A 95 -5.81 3.52 -25.11
C TYR A 95 -5.75 4.06 -23.70
N GLU A 96 -6.11 3.23 -22.73
CA GLU A 96 -5.78 3.47 -21.33
C GLU A 96 -4.44 2.84 -20.98
N MET A 97 -3.61 3.61 -20.29
CA MET A 97 -2.35 3.12 -19.74
C MET A 97 -2.59 2.05 -18.66
N PRO A 98 -1.79 0.99 -18.56
CA PRO A 98 -1.95 -0.02 -17.52
C PRO A 98 -1.61 0.52 -16.13
N ILE A 99 -2.08 -0.18 -15.10
CA ILE A 99 -2.09 0.31 -13.72
C ILE A 99 -0.69 0.62 -13.16
N HIS A 100 0.30 -0.22 -13.46
CA HIS A 100 1.68 -0.03 -12.97
C HIS A 100 2.37 1.15 -13.66
N LEU A 101 1.98 1.49 -14.89
CA LEU A 101 2.48 2.66 -15.60
C LEU A 101 1.73 3.95 -15.22
N LYS A 102 0.50 3.87 -14.70
CA LYS A 102 -0.13 4.99 -13.99
C LYS A 102 0.66 5.35 -12.73
N ALA A 103 1.27 4.38 -12.06
CA ALA A 103 2.14 4.61 -10.89
C ALA A 103 3.54 5.17 -11.24
N ASN A 104 3.82 5.51 -12.50
CA ASN A 104 5.15 5.94 -12.94
C ASN A 104 5.59 7.25 -12.30
N GLY A 105 6.85 7.31 -11.85
CA GLY A 105 7.36 8.39 -11.00
C GLY A 105 6.89 8.30 -9.55
N GLY A 106 6.14 7.27 -9.18
CA GLY A 106 5.58 7.07 -7.85
C GLY A 106 5.87 5.70 -7.26
N LEU A 107 4.92 5.21 -6.46
CA LEU A 107 4.95 3.91 -5.82
C LEU A 107 3.87 2.99 -6.40
N PHE A 108 4.26 1.76 -6.69
CA PHE A 108 3.35 0.66 -7.01
C PHE A 108 3.51 -0.46 -5.99
N LEU A 109 2.50 -0.65 -5.15
CA LEU A 109 2.49 -1.61 -4.06
C LEU A 109 1.60 -2.80 -4.41
N ILE A 110 2.17 -4.00 -4.34
CA ILE A 110 1.43 -5.26 -4.50
C ILE A 110 1.33 -5.90 -3.13
N ASP A 111 0.13 -5.89 -2.57
CA ASP A 111 -0.15 -6.50 -1.28
C ASP A 111 -0.55 -7.96 -1.42
N ASP A 112 -0.35 -8.74 -0.35
CA ASP A 112 -0.57 -10.19 -0.32
C ASP A 112 0.04 -10.94 -1.52
N PHE A 113 1.24 -10.55 -1.94
CA PHE A 113 1.99 -11.17 -3.04
C PHE A 113 2.14 -12.69 -2.82
N GLY A 114 1.74 -13.47 -3.81
CA GLY A 114 1.62 -14.93 -3.73
C GLY A 114 0.22 -15.46 -3.48
N ARG A 115 -0.78 -14.58 -3.26
CA ARG A 115 -2.19 -14.97 -3.09
C ARG A 115 -3.10 -14.42 -4.21
N GLN A 116 -2.51 -13.85 -5.25
CA GLN A 116 -3.23 -13.37 -6.44
C GLN A 116 -3.69 -14.52 -7.33
N GLN A 117 -4.63 -14.21 -8.22
CA GLN A 117 -5.01 -15.11 -9.33
C GLN A 117 -3.84 -15.43 -10.26
N VAL A 118 -2.96 -14.44 -10.48
CA VAL A 118 -1.75 -14.60 -11.28
C VAL A 118 -0.59 -15.16 -10.43
N SER A 119 0.21 -16.04 -11.02
CA SER A 119 1.39 -16.57 -10.35
C SER A 119 2.45 -15.47 -10.11
N PRO A 120 3.10 -15.42 -8.94
CA PRO A 120 4.26 -14.56 -8.67
C PRO A 120 5.35 -14.63 -9.75
N VAL A 121 5.60 -15.84 -10.26
CA VAL A 121 6.61 -16.10 -11.30
C VAL A 121 6.22 -15.37 -12.59
N GLN A 122 4.94 -15.41 -12.98
CA GLN A 122 4.45 -14.74 -14.20
C GLN A 122 4.58 -13.22 -14.08
N LEU A 123 4.17 -12.65 -12.94
CA LEU A 123 4.32 -11.21 -12.67
C LEU A 123 5.79 -10.78 -12.72
N LEU A 124 6.67 -11.52 -12.05
CA LEU A 124 8.09 -11.20 -12.02
C LEU A 124 8.74 -11.38 -13.39
N ASN A 125 8.36 -12.39 -14.17
CA ASN A 125 8.81 -12.55 -15.56
C ASN A 125 8.36 -11.40 -16.46
N ARG A 126 7.20 -10.79 -16.21
CA ARG A 126 6.73 -9.63 -16.96
C ARG A 126 7.52 -8.36 -16.63
N TRP A 127 7.98 -8.21 -15.40
CA TRP A 127 8.67 -6.99 -14.93
C TRP A 127 10.17 -7.09 -14.77
N ILE A 128 10.75 -8.28 -14.89
CA ILE A 128 12.20 -8.50 -14.89
C ILE A 128 12.93 -7.52 -15.82
N VAL A 129 12.46 -7.41 -17.07
CA VAL A 129 13.05 -6.53 -18.07
C VAL A 129 12.81 -5.06 -17.72
N PRO A 130 11.56 -4.59 -17.48
CA PRO A 130 11.31 -3.20 -17.06
C PRO A 130 12.09 -2.73 -15.82
N LEU A 131 12.23 -3.59 -14.81
CA LEU A 131 12.96 -3.28 -13.58
C LEU A 131 14.48 -3.16 -13.83
N GLU A 132 15.02 -3.89 -14.79
CA GLU A 132 16.45 -3.84 -15.18
C GLU A 132 16.74 -2.70 -16.16
N THR A 133 15.93 -2.54 -17.20
CA THR A 133 16.17 -1.60 -18.31
C THR A 133 15.59 -0.21 -18.08
N ARG A 134 14.70 -0.05 -17.10
CA ARG A 134 13.86 1.14 -16.91
C ARG A 134 12.95 1.47 -18.10
N ILE A 135 12.63 0.48 -18.93
CA ILE A 135 11.72 0.62 -20.07
C ILE A 135 10.74 -0.55 -20.06
N ASP A 136 9.46 -0.24 -20.05
CA ASP A 136 8.40 -1.22 -20.28
C ASP A 136 7.92 -1.19 -21.74
N PHE A 137 7.74 -2.37 -22.34
CA PHE A 137 7.30 -2.50 -23.71
C PHE A 137 5.83 -2.88 -23.77
N MET A 138 5.02 -2.01 -24.36
CA MET A 138 3.60 -2.23 -24.55
C MET A 138 3.29 -2.54 -26.00
N THR A 139 2.29 -3.39 -26.24
CA THR A 139 1.85 -3.75 -27.60
C THR A 139 0.50 -3.11 -27.87
N LEU A 140 0.39 -2.38 -28.98
CA LEU A 140 -0.85 -1.81 -29.48
C LEU A 140 -1.68 -2.88 -30.21
N ASN A 141 -2.98 -2.65 -30.40
CA ASN A 141 -3.88 -3.58 -31.11
C ASN A 141 -3.45 -3.89 -32.56
N ASN A 142 -2.67 -2.99 -33.17
CA ASN A 142 -2.08 -3.16 -34.50
C ASN A 142 -0.74 -3.96 -34.48
N GLY A 143 -0.36 -4.51 -33.32
CA GLY A 143 0.85 -5.31 -33.13
C GLY A 143 2.14 -4.49 -32.96
N ARG A 144 2.10 -3.16 -33.07
CA ARG A 144 3.29 -2.32 -32.86
C ARG A 144 3.66 -2.29 -31.38
N LYS A 145 4.97 -2.29 -31.12
CA LYS A 145 5.53 -2.17 -29.78
C LYS A 145 6.02 -0.75 -29.51
N ILE A 146 5.77 -0.27 -28.30
CA ILE A 146 6.20 1.04 -27.82
C ILE A 146 6.97 0.86 -26.52
N GLY A 147 8.06 1.60 -26.36
CA GLY A 147 8.82 1.63 -25.12
C GLY A 147 8.37 2.82 -24.27
N ILE A 148 7.99 2.55 -23.02
CA ILE A 148 7.55 3.56 -22.06
C ILE A 148 8.56 3.56 -20.91
N PRO A 149 9.05 4.73 -20.47
CA PRO A 149 9.93 4.80 -19.33
C PRO A 149 9.29 4.21 -18.07
N PHE A 150 10.00 3.32 -17.40
CA PHE A 150 9.57 2.60 -16.20
C PHE A 150 10.36 3.04 -14.97
N TYR A 151 9.90 4.14 -14.36
CA TYR A 151 10.45 4.77 -13.16
C TYR A 151 9.48 4.64 -11.98
N VAL A 152 9.04 3.41 -11.73
CA VAL A 152 8.14 3.07 -10.62
C VAL A 152 8.97 2.49 -9.47
N MET A 153 8.70 2.91 -8.24
CA MET A 153 9.14 2.17 -7.06
C MET A 153 8.16 1.03 -6.82
N THR A 154 8.59 -0.22 -7.04
CA THR A 154 7.75 -1.39 -6.81
C THR A 154 8.02 -1.98 -5.43
N ILE A 155 6.98 -2.18 -4.62
CA ILE A 155 7.05 -2.86 -3.34
C ILE A 155 6.14 -4.09 -3.37
N PHE A 156 6.65 -5.23 -2.92
CA PHE A 156 5.88 -6.46 -2.73
C PHE A 156 5.72 -6.70 -1.23
N SER A 157 4.48 -6.79 -0.75
CA SER A 157 4.14 -7.19 0.61
C SER A 157 3.60 -8.61 0.59
N THR A 158 4.08 -9.47 1.48
CA THR A 158 3.66 -10.87 1.53
C THR A 158 3.73 -11.44 2.95
N ASN A 159 2.81 -12.37 3.21
CA ASN A 159 2.76 -13.20 4.40
C ASN A 159 3.49 -14.54 4.20
N LEU A 160 3.85 -14.89 2.97
CA LEU A 160 4.53 -16.15 2.63
C LEU A 160 6.06 -16.00 2.79
N ASP A 161 6.74 -17.12 2.97
CA ASP A 161 8.19 -17.12 2.96
C ASP A 161 8.70 -16.82 1.54
N PRO A 162 9.76 -16.00 1.37
CA PRO A 162 10.29 -15.67 0.06
C PRO A 162 10.65 -16.88 -0.81
N LYS A 163 11.03 -18.00 -0.18
CA LYS A 163 11.38 -19.26 -0.86
C LYS A 163 10.17 -19.96 -1.49
N ASP A 164 8.97 -19.70 -0.97
CA ASP A 164 7.72 -20.29 -1.47
C ASP A 164 7.13 -19.48 -2.63
N LEU A 165 7.61 -18.24 -2.81
CA LEU A 165 7.12 -17.35 -3.87
C LEU A 165 7.82 -17.61 -5.21
N VAL A 166 9.16 -17.69 -5.19
CA VAL A 166 10.00 -17.82 -6.39
C VAL A 166 11.36 -18.44 -6.06
N ASP A 167 12.08 -18.84 -7.12
CA ASP A 167 13.44 -19.36 -6.99
C ASP A 167 14.46 -18.29 -6.52
N GLU A 168 15.65 -18.77 -6.17
CA GLU A 168 16.74 -17.92 -5.69
C GLU A 168 17.21 -16.90 -6.75
N ALA A 169 17.11 -17.23 -8.04
CA ALA A 169 17.54 -16.34 -9.12
C ALA A 169 16.64 -15.10 -9.20
N PHE A 170 15.33 -15.24 -8.99
CA PHE A 170 14.42 -14.10 -8.86
C PHE A 170 14.66 -13.32 -7.57
N LEU A 171 14.83 -14.00 -6.44
CA LEU A 171 15.09 -13.33 -5.16
C LEU A 171 16.37 -12.47 -5.20
N ARG A 172 17.38 -12.84 -6.00
CA ARG A 172 18.60 -12.03 -6.20
C ARG A 172 18.33 -10.68 -6.90
N ARG A 173 17.25 -10.56 -7.68
CA ARG A 173 16.85 -9.31 -8.34
C ARG A 173 16.10 -8.36 -7.41
N ILE A 174 15.49 -8.89 -6.35
CA ILE A 174 14.86 -8.10 -5.29
C ILE A 174 15.91 -7.79 -4.21
N ARG A 175 16.56 -6.62 -4.34
CA ARG A 175 17.70 -6.24 -3.47
C ARG A 175 17.32 -6.13 -2.01
N HIS A 176 16.25 -5.40 -1.72
CA HIS A 176 15.82 -5.11 -0.35
C HIS A 176 14.73 -6.09 0.09
N LYS A 177 14.98 -6.76 1.21
CA LYS A 177 14.03 -7.65 1.88
C LYS A 177 13.94 -7.18 3.31
N ILE A 178 12.81 -6.61 3.68
CA ILE A 178 12.60 -6.04 5.03
C ILE A 178 11.59 -6.94 5.73
N GLU A 179 12.01 -7.54 6.82
CA GLU A 179 11.12 -8.30 7.67
C GLU A 179 10.36 -7.35 8.60
N VAL A 180 9.02 -7.44 8.56
CA VAL A 180 8.15 -6.76 9.51
C VAL A 180 7.66 -7.80 10.52
N GLY A 181 8.38 -7.86 11.64
CA GLY A 181 8.14 -8.79 12.73
C GLY A 181 7.07 -8.32 13.72
N ASN A 182 6.91 -9.10 14.79
CA ASN A 182 6.06 -8.73 15.92
C ASN A 182 6.69 -7.58 16.71
N PRO A 183 5.88 -6.70 17.34
CA PRO A 183 6.41 -5.72 18.25
C PRO A 183 6.97 -6.39 19.51
N ASP A 184 8.03 -5.81 20.05
CA ASP A 184 8.42 -6.05 21.44
C ASP A 184 7.44 -5.36 22.42
N VAL A 185 7.60 -5.61 23.72
CA VAL A 185 6.71 -5.07 24.76
C VAL A 185 6.72 -3.54 24.80
N GLU A 186 7.86 -2.91 24.54
CA GLU A 186 8.02 -1.46 24.57
C GLU A 186 7.28 -0.83 23.39
N GLN A 187 7.51 -1.34 22.18
CA GLN A 187 6.80 -0.97 20.97
C GLN A 187 5.30 -1.18 21.11
N PHE A 188 4.88 -2.34 21.64
CA PHE A 188 3.46 -2.65 21.87
C PHE A 188 2.80 -1.65 22.81
N THR A 189 3.50 -1.26 23.88
CA THR A 189 3.06 -0.25 24.85
C THR A 189 2.93 1.13 24.21
N GLU A 190 3.90 1.56 23.43
CA GLU A 190 3.85 2.84 22.72
C GLU A 190 2.71 2.89 21.70
N ILE A 191 2.48 1.82 20.97
CA ILE A 191 1.35 1.72 20.05
C ILE A 191 0.02 1.84 20.81
N PHE A 192 -0.12 1.18 21.97
CA PHE A 192 -1.30 1.32 22.82
C PHE A 192 -1.55 2.77 23.25
N LYS A 193 -0.51 3.51 23.66
CA LYS A 193 -0.63 4.93 24.02
C LYS A 193 -1.09 5.77 22.84
N ILE A 194 -0.51 5.55 21.66
CA ILE A 194 -0.87 6.25 20.42
C ILE A 194 -2.34 5.98 20.06
N ILE A 195 -2.75 4.71 20.04
CA ILE A 195 -4.12 4.32 19.71
C ILE A 195 -5.13 4.87 20.72
N CYS A 196 -4.85 4.77 22.03
CA CYS A 196 -5.72 5.32 23.07
C CYS A 196 -5.91 6.83 22.87
N LYS A 197 -4.84 7.57 22.56
CA LYS A 197 -4.91 9.00 22.24
C LYS A 197 -5.75 9.29 21.01
N ILE A 198 -5.54 8.56 19.90
CA ILE A 198 -6.30 8.74 18.64
C ILE A 198 -7.78 8.45 18.86
N LYS A 199 -8.10 7.37 19.58
CA LYS A 199 -9.46 6.91 19.85
C LYS A 199 -10.12 7.58 21.06
N ARG A 200 -9.41 8.49 21.73
CA ARG A 200 -9.87 9.22 22.93
C ARG A 200 -10.29 8.31 24.08
N VAL A 201 -9.62 7.17 24.23
CA VAL A 201 -9.79 6.26 25.38
C VAL A 201 -8.71 6.61 26.41
N PRO A 202 -9.06 6.89 27.69
CA PRO A 202 -8.08 7.14 28.73
C PRO A 202 -7.16 5.92 28.90
N TYR A 203 -5.88 6.15 28.66
CA TYR A 203 -4.82 5.16 28.86
C TYR A 203 -4.56 4.96 30.36
N ASP A 204 -4.35 3.71 30.76
CA ASP A 204 -3.96 3.33 32.11
C ASP A 204 -2.87 2.24 32.02
N GLU A 205 -1.74 2.48 32.71
CA GLU A 205 -0.59 1.59 32.65
C GLU A 205 -0.88 0.25 33.34
N ASN A 206 -1.67 0.26 34.43
CA ASN A 206 -2.04 -0.96 35.15
C ASN A 206 -3.01 -1.82 34.35
N GLY A 207 -3.95 -1.19 33.63
CA GLY A 207 -4.84 -1.83 32.68
C GLY A 207 -4.10 -2.53 31.56
N LEU A 208 -3.11 -1.86 30.94
CA LEU A 208 -2.28 -2.50 29.92
C LEU A 208 -1.44 -3.65 30.48
N LYS A 209 -0.81 -3.49 31.65
CA LYS A 209 -0.07 -4.59 32.32
C LYS A 209 -0.98 -5.78 32.60
N TYR A 210 -2.22 -5.54 33.01
CA TYR A 210 -3.22 -6.57 33.22
C TYR A 210 -3.57 -7.30 31.92
N LEU A 211 -3.86 -6.56 30.84
CA LEU A 211 -4.11 -7.12 29.51
C LEU A 211 -2.95 -7.99 29.03
N ILE A 212 -1.72 -7.47 29.08
CA ILE A 212 -0.52 -8.19 28.64
C ILE A 212 -0.34 -9.48 29.44
N LYS A 213 -0.41 -9.40 30.77
CA LYS A 213 -0.22 -10.58 31.61
C LYS A 213 -1.27 -11.65 31.31
N LYS A 214 -2.55 -11.30 31.41
CA LYS A 214 -3.65 -12.27 31.34
C LYS A 214 -3.91 -12.80 29.93
N TRP A 215 -3.88 -11.94 28.92
CA TRP A 215 -4.34 -12.27 27.57
C TRP A 215 -3.21 -12.56 26.57
N PHE A 216 -1.96 -12.22 26.92
CA PHE A 216 -0.80 -12.53 26.09
C PHE A 216 0.14 -13.53 26.75
N ILE A 217 0.64 -13.23 27.94
CA ILE A 217 1.63 -14.09 28.62
C ILE A 217 1.00 -15.40 29.09
N ASP A 218 -0.08 -15.31 29.89
CA ASP A 218 -0.72 -16.50 30.49
C ASP A 218 -1.38 -17.42 29.43
N MET A 219 -1.66 -16.87 28.24
CA MET A 219 -2.30 -17.56 27.11
C MET A 219 -1.33 -17.90 25.97
N ASP A 220 -0.03 -17.65 26.16
CA ASP A 220 1.04 -17.87 25.17
C ASP A 220 0.75 -17.30 23.77
N ARG A 221 0.38 -16.01 23.72
CA ARG A 221 0.04 -15.31 22.46
C ARG A 221 1.11 -14.31 22.05
N ASP A 222 1.43 -14.37 20.76
CA ASP A 222 2.26 -13.36 20.09
C ASP A 222 1.64 -11.95 20.18
N PHE A 223 2.49 -10.93 20.35
CA PHE A 223 2.08 -9.57 20.06
C PHE A 223 1.98 -9.34 18.54
N ARG A 224 0.99 -8.56 18.11
CA ARG A 224 0.87 -8.06 16.73
C ARG A 224 0.63 -6.56 16.78
N MET A 225 1.17 -5.82 15.81
CA MET A 225 1.00 -4.35 15.73
C MET A 225 -0.48 -3.93 15.66
N VAL A 226 -1.36 -4.82 15.17
CA VAL A 226 -2.80 -4.58 15.03
C VAL A 226 -3.57 -4.70 16.35
N HIS A 227 -3.13 -5.52 17.30
CA HIS A 227 -3.90 -5.83 18.51
C HIS A 227 -4.31 -4.59 19.32
N PRO A 228 -3.44 -3.57 19.53
CA PRO A 228 -3.85 -2.38 20.26
C PRO A 228 -5.04 -1.66 19.62
N ARG A 229 -5.05 -1.55 18.29
CA ARG A 229 -6.13 -0.90 17.54
C ARG A 229 -7.44 -1.67 17.71
N ASP A 230 -7.39 -2.98 17.52
CA ASP A 230 -8.59 -3.82 17.47
C ASP A 230 -9.17 -4.04 18.88
N ILE A 231 -8.33 -4.25 19.89
CA ILE A 231 -8.77 -4.37 21.29
C ILE A 231 -9.41 -3.06 21.76
N VAL A 232 -8.79 -1.91 21.49
CA VAL A 232 -9.37 -0.61 21.88
C VAL A 232 -10.68 -0.34 21.13
N ALA A 233 -10.81 -0.76 19.88
CA ALA A 233 -12.08 -0.67 19.14
C ALA A 233 -13.17 -1.51 19.83
N GLN A 234 -12.88 -2.76 20.18
CA GLN A 234 -13.80 -3.63 20.91
C GLN A 234 -14.21 -3.05 22.27
N MET A 235 -13.27 -2.45 22.99
CA MET A 235 -13.58 -1.75 24.25
C MET A 235 -14.57 -0.59 24.04
N ILE A 236 -14.45 0.17 22.96
CA ILE A 236 -15.36 1.27 22.64
C ILE A 236 -16.75 0.74 22.31
N ASP A 237 -16.84 -0.30 21.47
CA ASP A 237 -18.11 -0.88 21.05
C ASP A 237 -18.87 -1.46 22.25
N ILE A 238 -18.18 -2.18 23.13
CA ILE A 238 -18.76 -2.78 24.34
C ILE A 238 -19.15 -1.68 25.35
N ALA A 239 -18.31 -0.67 25.56
CA ALA A 239 -18.62 0.43 26.48
C ALA A 239 -19.86 1.21 26.02
N SER A 240 -19.96 1.47 24.71
CA SER A 240 -21.13 2.09 24.08
C SER A 240 -22.40 1.27 24.29
N TYR A 241 -22.33 -0.05 24.09
CA TYR A 241 -23.46 -0.95 24.32
C TYR A 241 -23.95 -0.97 25.78
N LEU A 242 -23.02 -0.88 26.74
CA LEU A 242 -23.31 -0.91 28.17
C LEU A 242 -23.63 0.49 28.75
N ASP A 243 -23.60 1.53 27.93
CA ASP A 243 -23.77 2.93 28.34
C ASP A 243 -22.78 3.37 29.45
N ILE A 244 -21.51 2.97 29.31
CA ILE A 244 -20.41 3.35 30.19
C ILE A 244 -19.28 4.04 29.42
N PRO A 245 -18.45 4.89 30.06
CA PRO A 245 -17.30 5.48 29.39
C PRO A 245 -16.20 4.44 29.12
N PRO A 246 -15.62 4.39 27.91
CA PRO A 246 -14.51 3.48 27.61
C PRO A 246 -13.24 3.93 28.35
N THR A 247 -12.57 3.02 29.05
CA THR A 247 -11.30 3.29 29.74
C THR A 247 -10.46 2.02 29.93
N MET A 248 -9.14 2.15 29.80
CA MET A 248 -8.19 1.05 30.09
C MET A 248 -8.13 0.69 31.58
N SER A 249 -8.60 1.56 32.48
CA SER A 249 -8.64 1.24 33.91
C SER A 249 -9.68 0.16 34.26
N ASN A 250 -10.68 -0.07 33.39
CA ASN A 250 -11.73 -1.04 33.63
C ASN A 250 -11.31 -2.44 33.12
N LYS A 251 -10.90 -3.30 34.06
CA LYS A 251 -10.48 -4.68 33.75
C LYS A 251 -11.58 -5.54 33.14
N GLU A 252 -12.83 -5.35 33.55
CA GLU A 252 -13.96 -6.10 32.99
C GLU A 252 -14.17 -5.73 31.52
N LEU A 253 -14.01 -4.46 31.18
CA LEU A 253 -14.09 -4.00 29.79
C LEU A 253 -12.95 -4.58 28.94
N ILE A 254 -11.72 -4.60 29.49
CA ILE A 254 -10.56 -5.25 28.85
C ILE A 254 -10.85 -6.74 28.60
N ASP A 255 -11.36 -7.45 29.61
CA ASP A 255 -11.65 -8.87 29.50
C ASP A 255 -12.72 -9.16 28.44
N ARG A 256 -13.81 -8.39 28.42
CA ARG A 256 -14.86 -8.55 27.42
C ARG A 256 -14.33 -8.27 26.01
N ALA A 257 -13.52 -7.22 25.84
CA ALA A 257 -12.93 -6.87 24.55
C ALA A 257 -11.95 -7.94 24.05
N ALA A 258 -11.04 -8.41 24.91
CA ALA A 258 -10.08 -9.43 24.57
C ALA A 258 -10.74 -10.80 24.31
N ALA A 259 -11.73 -11.19 25.13
CA ALA A 259 -12.50 -12.41 24.90
C ALA A 259 -13.26 -12.38 23.57
N SER A 260 -13.86 -11.22 23.23
CA SER A 260 -14.56 -11.06 21.95
C SER A 260 -13.63 -11.04 20.75
N TYR A 261 -12.41 -10.53 20.90
CA TYR A 261 -11.45 -10.45 19.80
C TYR A 261 -10.76 -11.80 19.55
N PHE A 262 -10.31 -12.46 20.61
CA PHE A 262 -9.54 -13.70 20.53
C PHE A 262 -10.42 -14.95 20.63
N VAL A 263 -11.52 -14.98 19.90
CA VAL A 263 -12.48 -16.10 19.89
C VAL A 263 -11.71 -17.41 19.70
N GLU A 264 -11.91 -18.38 20.61
CA GLU A 264 -11.45 -19.74 20.42
C GLU A 264 -12.28 -20.37 19.30
N LEU A 265 -11.62 -20.72 18.18
CA LEU A 265 -12.19 -21.54 17.11
C LEU A 265 -12.07 -23.03 17.46
#